data_AF-A0A3D4NT26-F1
#
_entry.id   AF-A0A3D4NT26-F1
#
_cell.length_a   1.000
_cell.length_b   1.000
_cell.length_c   1.000
_cell.angle_alpha   90.00
_cell.angle_beta   90.00
_cell.angle_gamma   90.00
#
_symmetry.space_group_name_H-M   'P 1'
#
loop_
_entity.id
_entity.type
_entity.pdbx_description
1 polymer ?
#
loop_
_entity_poly.entity_id
_entity_poly.type
_entity_poly.pdbx_seq_one_letter_code
_entity_poly.pdbx_strand_id
1 'polypeptide(L)' 'FELGGDSILSIQVVSRARQQGIHFSPRDLFQHQTVQTLAAVATRTEQVAAEQGLLTGA' A
#
# COMPACT_ATOMS: atom_id res chain seq x y z
N PHE A 1 -6.84 19.84 12.54
CA PHE A 1 -6.96 18.43 12.95
C PHE A 1 -8.42 18.00 12.80
N GLU A 2 -8.84 17.69 11.57
CA GLU A 2 -10.21 17.20 11.27
C GLU A 2 -10.28 15.69 11.57
N LEU A 3 -10.20 15.39 12.87
CA LEU A 3 -9.99 14.14 13.62
C LEU A 3 -10.80 12.88 13.25
N GLY A 4 -11.10 12.59 11.98
CA GLY A 4 -11.67 11.29 11.61
C GLY A 4 -11.81 10.99 10.11
N GLY A 5 -12.08 11.98 9.26
CA GLY A 5 -12.46 11.74 7.86
C GLY A 5 -11.29 11.41 6.94
N ASP A 6 -10.25 12.25 6.95
CA ASP A 6 -9.10 12.07 6.06
C ASP A 6 -8.27 10.83 6.43
N SER A 7 -8.17 10.54 7.73
CA SER A 7 -7.50 9.34 8.23
C SER A 7 -8.10 8.04 7.67
N ILE A 8 -9.43 7.97 7.49
CA ILE A 8 -10.09 6.78 6.93
C ILE A 8 -9.76 6.65 5.45
N LEU A 9 -9.84 7.73 4.68
CA LEU A 9 -9.48 7.71 3.25
C LEU A 9 -8.02 7.34 3.05
N SER A 10 -7.12 7.94 3.82
CA SER A 10 -5.68 7.63 3.81
C SER A 10 -5.41 6.16 4.13
N ILE A 11 -6.08 5.59 5.14
CA ILE A 11 -5.98 4.16 5.46
C ILE A 11 -6.51 3.29 4.30
N GLN A 12 -7.64 3.64 3.70
CA GLN A 12 -8.21 2.88 2.57
C GLN A 12 -7.30 2.94 1.35
N VAL A 13 -6.71 4.09 1.05
CA VAL A 13 -5.77 4.27 -0.07
C VAL A 13 -4.52 3.42 0.15
N VAL A 14 -3.91 3.49 1.33
CA VAL A 14 -2.73 2.67 1.68
C VAL A 14 -3.07 1.17 1.64
N SER A 15 -4.25 0.77 2.12
CA SER A 15 -4.70 -0.62 2.09
C SER A 15 -4.85 -1.14 0.66
N ARG A 16 -5.51 -0.39 -0.22
CA ARG A 16 -5.67 -0.76 -1.64
C ARG A 16 -4.35 -0.79 -2.39
N ALA A 17 -3.46 0.17 -2.13
CA ALA A 17 -2.12 0.18 -2.71
C ALA A 17 -1.35 -1.09 -2.34
N ARG A 18 -1.38 -1.48 -1.06
CA ARG A 18 -0.72 -2.71 -0.57
C ARG A 18 -1.26 -3.96 -1.23
N GLN A 19 -2.58 -4.04 -1.49
CA GLN A 19 -3.19 -5.14 -2.23
C GLN A 19 -2.68 -5.25 -3.68
N GLN A 20 -2.12 -4.17 -4.23
CA GLN A 20 -1.51 -4.13 -5.56
C GLN A 20 0.03 -4.23 -5.50
N GLY A 21 0.60 -4.57 -4.32
CA GLY A 21 2.04 -4.61 -4.10
C GLY A 21 2.72 -3.24 -4.04
N ILE A 22 1.96 -2.15 -3.89
CA ILE A 22 2.48 -0.78 -3.78
C ILE A 22 2.50 -0.37 -2.31
N HIS A 23 3.66 0.04 -1.82
CA HIS A 23 3.89 0.36 -0.42
C HIS A 23 4.29 1.82 -0.24
N PHE A 24 3.56 2.51 0.63
CA PHE A 24 3.87 3.82 1.18
C PHE A 24 3.11 3.97 2.51
N SER A 25 3.51 4.94 3.34
CA SER A 25 2.85 5.24 4.61
C SER A 25 1.77 6.32 4.43
N PRO A 26 0.78 6.41 5.33
CA PRO A 26 -0.17 7.53 5.33
C PRO A 26 0.52 8.88 5.42
N ARG A 27 1.65 8.96 6.15
CA ARG A 27 2.46 10.18 6.24
C ARG A 27 2.98 10.61 4.87
N ASP A 28 3.45 9.67 4.06
CA ASP A 28 3.94 9.96 2.70
C ASP A 28 2.84 10.54 1.83
N LEU A 29 1.60 10.09 1.97
CA LEU A 29 0.45 10.64 1.24
C LEU A 29 0.20 12.12 1.59
N PHE A 30 0.33 12.49 2.87
CA PHE A 30 0.21 13.89 3.30
C PHE A 30 1.40 14.77 2.92
N GLN A 31 2.61 14.19 2.91
CA GLN A 31 3.85 14.89 2.55
C GLN A 31 3.99 15.05 1.03
N HIS A 32 3.47 14.11 0.26
CA HIS A 32 3.56 14.05 -1.19
C HIS A 32 2.15 14.14 -1.80
N GLN A 33 1.58 15.35 -1.78
CA GLN A 33 0.19 15.64 -2.18
C GLN A 33 -0.11 15.47 -3.68
N THR A 34 0.81 14.89 -4.46
CA THR A 34 0.61 14.56 -5.86
C THR A 34 1.02 13.11 -6.12
N VAL A 35 0.36 12.46 -7.08
CA VAL A 35 0.66 11.08 -7.48
C VAL A 35 2.12 10.96 -7.93
N GLN A 36 2.64 11.98 -8.62
CA GLN A 36 4.00 12.04 -9.11
C GLN A 36 5.01 12.02 -7.96
N THR A 37 4.83 12.88 -6.96
CA THR A 37 5.72 12.93 -5.80
C THR A 37 5.59 11.70 -4.91
N LEU A 38 4.38 11.14 -4.81
CA LEU A 38 4.15 9.93 -4.01
C LEU A 38 4.75 8.70 -4.68
N ALA A 39 4.65 8.59 -6.01
CA ALA A 39 5.25 7.50 -6.78
C ALA A 39 6.78 7.47 -6.65
N ALA A 40 7.42 8.63 -6.45
CA ALA A 40 8.86 8.72 -6.25
C ALA A 40 9.34 8.09 -4.93
N VAL A 41 8.46 8.00 -3.92
CA VAL A 41 8.78 7.41 -2.60
C VAL A 41 8.11 6.06 -2.37
N ALA A 42 7.11 5.70 -3.17
CA ALA A 42 6.43 4.43 -3.09
C ALA A 42 7.33 3.29 -3.59
N THR A 43 7.31 2.16 -2.88
CA THR A 43 8.03 0.95 -3.31
C THR A 43 7.06 -0.07 -3.87
N ARG A 44 7.47 -0.79 -4.92
CA ARG A 44 6.70 -1.90 -5.48
C ARG A 44 7.34 -3.20 -5.05
N THR A 45 6.62 -3.98 -4.25
CA THR A 45 6.93 -5.39 -4.06
C THR A 45 6.36 -6.11 -5.27
N GLU A 46 7.22 -6.77 -6.05
CA GLU A 46 6.74 -7.85 -6.90
C GLU A 46 6.10 -8.85 -5.95
N GLN A 47 4.79 -9.03 -6.07
CA GLN A 47 4.09 -10.07 -5.34
C GLN A 47 4.73 -11.36 -5.84
N VAL A 48 5.73 -11.86 -5.09
CA VAL A 48 6.22 -13.22 -5.26
C VAL A 48 4.97 -14.03 -5.07
N ALA A 49 4.40 -14.51 -6.18
CA ALA A 49 3.35 -15.49 -6.16
C ALA A 49 3.96 -16.60 -5.33
N ALA A 50 3.58 -16.67 -4.05
CA ALA A 50 4.04 -17.73 -3.18
C ALA A 50 3.66 -18.98 -3.94
N GLU A 51 4.68 -19.68 -4.41
CA GLU A 51 4.58 -21.01 -4.95
C GLU A 51 4.08 -21.84 -3.76
N GLN A 52 2.75 -21.84 -3.58
CA GLN A 52 2.05 -22.77 -2.74
C GLN A 52 2.23 -24.12 -3.42
N GLY A 53 3.42 -24.70 -3.24
CA GLY A 53 3.66 -26.10 -3.54
C GLY A 53 2.58 -26.88 -2.79
N LEU A 54 1.76 -27.59 -3.55
CA LEU A 54 0.74 -28.49 -3.04
C LEU A 54 1.35 -29.32 -1.91
N LEU A 55 0.96 -29.06 -0.66
CA LEU A 55 1.29 -29.95 0.45
C LEU A 55 0.42 -31.19 0.28
N THR A 56 0.85 -32.12 -0.58
CA THR A 56 0.30 -33.46 -0.61
C THR A 56 0.88 -34.22 0.57
N GLY A 57 0.18 -34.17 1.71
CA GLY A 57 0.40 -35.12 2.79
C GLY A 57 -0.05 -36.51 2.32
N ALA A 58 0.83 -37.50 2.45
CA ALA A 58 0.54 -38.92 2.21
C ALA A 58 -0.16 -39.56 3.42
#